data_AF-A0A094KTK4-F1
#
_entry.id   AF-A0A094KTK4-F1
#
_cell.length_a   1.000
_cell.length_b   1.000
_cell.length_c   1.000
_cell.angle_alpha   90.00
_cell.angle_beta   90.00
_cell.angle_gamma   90.00
#
_symmetry.space_group_name_H-M   'P 1'
#
loop_
_entity.id
_entity.type
_entity.pdbx_description
1 polymer ?
#
loop_
_entity_poly.entity_id
_entity_poly.type
_entity_poly.pdbx_seq_one_letter_code
_entity_poly.pdbx_strand_id
1 'polypeptide(L)'
;MSDFLQESGQAGRDGSKASSIILLQSTWAAQTSRCLSPDQEAMDVYLTQQHCSCGVLSQFLDAEADWQWCMTGEEACQVCVTGHGEAQPLDVQCWLRKVEQIEFTGPAEVLQQDQVRNEVLKGGKSLTTAEASADNDLSGSRQRQRR
;
A
#
# COMPACT_ATOMS: atom_id res chain seq x y z
N MET A 1 -1.05 -6.42 7.64
CA MET A 1 -2.39 -5.86 7.87
C MET A 1 -3.13 -5.63 6.57
N SER A 2 -2.52 -4.92 5.64
CA SER A 2 -3.03 -4.53 4.32
C SER A 2 -3.61 -5.71 3.51
N ASP A 3 -2.90 -6.83 3.42
CA ASP A 3 -3.39 -8.02 2.68
C ASP A 3 -4.72 -8.55 3.24
N PHE A 4 -4.81 -8.68 4.57
CA PHE A 4 -6.03 -9.13 5.23
C PHE A 4 -7.20 -8.17 4.98
N LEU A 5 -6.95 -6.85 5.01
CA LEU A 5 -7.96 -5.84 4.72
C LEU A 5 -8.44 -5.93 3.27
N GLN A 6 -7.51 -6.10 2.33
CA GLN A 6 -7.83 -6.26 0.91
C GLN A 6 -8.65 -7.52 0.63
N GLU A 7 -8.37 -8.62 1.33
CA GLU A 7 -9.10 -9.88 1.17
C GLU A 7 -10.46 -9.85 1.86
N SER A 8 -10.50 -9.45 3.13
CA SER A 8 -11.74 -9.42 3.92
C SER A 8 -12.74 -8.37 3.44
N GLY A 9 -12.27 -7.24 2.88
CA GLY A 9 -13.11 -6.20 2.28
C GLY A 9 -13.82 -6.60 0.98
N GLN A 10 -13.64 -7.83 0.50
CA GLN A 10 -14.36 -8.32 -0.68
C GLN A 10 -15.76 -8.86 -0.34
N ALA A 11 -16.02 -9.22 0.92
CA ALA A 11 -17.30 -9.74 1.36
C ALA A 11 -18.37 -8.64 1.51
N GLY A 12 -19.66 -9.02 1.50
CA GLY A 12 -20.77 -8.09 1.80
C GLY A 12 -21.05 -7.02 0.75
N ARG A 13 -20.53 -7.16 -0.49
CA ARG A 13 -20.76 -6.20 -1.59
C ARG A 13 -22.21 -6.14 -2.07
N ASP A 14 -23.01 -7.14 -1.71
CA ASP A 14 -24.46 -7.20 -1.93
C ASP A 14 -25.26 -6.47 -0.84
N GLY A 15 -24.59 -5.89 0.16
CA GLY A 15 -25.21 -5.24 1.32
C GLY A 15 -25.71 -6.22 2.38
N SER A 16 -25.53 -7.53 2.18
CA SER A 16 -25.85 -8.55 3.18
C SER A 16 -24.80 -8.57 4.27
N LYS A 17 -25.18 -9.05 5.46
CA LYS A 17 -24.25 -9.24 6.57
C LYS A 17 -23.14 -10.20 6.16
N ALA A 18 -21.91 -9.84 6.48
CA ALA A 18 -20.72 -10.65 6.26
C ALA A 18 -19.86 -10.67 7.52
N SER A 19 -19.02 -11.70 7.64
CA SER A 19 -18.11 -11.86 8.76
C SER A 19 -16.73 -12.28 8.26
N SER A 20 -15.70 -11.71 8.85
CA SER A 20 -14.31 -12.14 8.66
C SER A 20 -13.87 -12.94 9.89
N ILE A 21 -13.32 -14.13 9.68
CA ILE A 21 -12.93 -15.05 10.76
C ILE A 21 -11.46 -15.43 10.54
N ILE A 22 -10.64 -15.20 11.57
CA ILE A 22 -9.23 -15.62 11.60
C ILE A 22 -9.09 -16.81 12.55
N LEU A 23 -8.41 -17.85 12.10
CA LEU A 23 -8.07 -19.02 12.92
C LEU A 23 -6.63 -18.91 13.40
N LEU A 24 -6.43 -18.81 14.71
CA LEU A 24 -5.12 -18.77 15.34
C LEU A 24 -4.75 -20.13 15.93
N GLN A 25 -3.46 -20.49 15.81
CA GLN A 25 -2.93 -21.65 16.51
C GLN A 25 -2.98 -21.39 18.02
N SER A 26 -3.21 -22.44 18.81
CA SER A 26 -3.23 -22.33 20.28
C SER A 26 -1.88 -21.91 20.88
N THR A 27 -0.80 -22.09 20.13
CA THR A 27 0.56 -21.66 20.49
C THR A 27 0.90 -20.25 20.02
N TRP A 28 -0.03 -19.57 19.35
CA TRP A 28 0.20 -18.21 18.89
C TRP A 28 0.36 -17.26 20.08
N ALA A 29 1.30 -16.32 19.96
CA ALA A 29 1.54 -15.28 20.94
C ALA A 29 1.92 -13.98 20.22
N ALA A 30 1.49 -12.86 20.80
CA ALA A 30 1.81 -11.52 20.31
C ALA A 30 3.33 -11.30 20.25
N GLN A 31 3.79 -10.73 19.14
CA GLN A 31 5.18 -10.40 18.91
C GLN A 31 5.54 -9.08 19.58
N THR A 32 6.37 -9.14 20.63
CA THR A 32 6.84 -7.94 21.36
C THR A 32 8.08 -7.28 20.75
N SER A 33 8.46 -7.66 19.52
CA SER A 33 9.68 -7.18 18.89
C SER A 33 9.55 -5.69 18.50
N ARG A 34 10.59 -4.89 18.75
CA ARG A 34 10.58 -3.47 18.36
C ARG A 34 10.77 -3.22 16.86
N CYS A 35 11.03 -4.26 16.06
CA CYS A 35 11.43 -4.16 14.65
C CYS A 35 10.34 -4.62 13.67
N LEU A 36 9.08 -4.70 14.10
CA LEU A 36 7.97 -5.02 13.22
C LEU A 36 7.75 -3.90 12.20
N SER A 37 7.38 -4.26 10.98
CA SER A 37 6.81 -3.29 10.05
C SER A 37 5.46 -2.81 10.58
N PRO A 38 4.96 -1.63 10.14
CA PRO A 38 3.63 -1.17 10.53
C PRO A 38 2.51 -2.18 10.28
N ASP A 39 2.60 -2.87 9.14
CA ASP A 39 1.68 -3.94 8.75
C ASP A 39 1.68 -5.14 9.71
N GLN A 40 2.86 -5.49 10.23
CA GLN A 40 3.02 -6.59 11.17
C GLN A 40 2.58 -6.17 12.56
N GLU A 41 2.94 -4.96 13.00
CA GLU A 41 2.51 -4.39 14.28
C GLU A 41 0.99 -4.29 14.36
N ALA A 42 0.35 -3.74 13.32
CA ALA A 42 -1.10 -3.65 13.26
C ALA A 42 -1.80 -5.00 13.25
N MET A 43 -1.25 -5.98 12.52
CA MET A 43 -1.77 -7.35 12.56
C MET A 43 -1.62 -7.97 13.96
N ASP A 44 -0.48 -7.79 14.62
CA ASP A 44 -0.24 -8.34 15.94
C ASP A 44 -1.24 -7.78 16.97
N VAL A 45 -1.41 -6.45 17.00
CA VAL A 45 -2.40 -5.76 17.84
C VAL A 45 -3.82 -6.25 17.55
N TYR A 46 -4.21 -6.33 16.26
CA TYR A 46 -5.54 -6.80 15.85
C TYR A 46 -5.82 -8.21 16.38
N LEU A 47 -4.84 -9.12 16.27
CA LEU A 47 -4.97 -10.51 16.68
C LEU A 47 -5.00 -10.70 18.20
N THR A 48 -4.47 -9.76 18.99
CA THR A 48 -4.59 -9.82 20.46
C THR A 48 -6.03 -9.72 20.96
N GLN A 49 -6.93 -9.16 20.15
CA GLN A 49 -8.34 -8.91 20.49
C GLN A 49 -8.54 -8.14 21.81
N GLN A 50 -7.61 -7.26 22.17
CA GLN A 50 -7.73 -6.40 23.37
C GLN A 50 -8.42 -5.06 23.07
N HIS A 51 -8.54 -4.70 21.81
CA HIS A 51 -9.12 -3.45 21.34
C HIS A 51 -10.23 -3.71 20.33
N CYS A 52 -11.15 -2.74 20.15
CA CYS A 52 -12.17 -2.80 19.11
C CYS A 52 -11.51 -3.09 17.76
N SER A 53 -11.96 -4.13 17.06
CA SER A 53 -11.40 -4.50 15.76
C SER A 53 -11.49 -3.34 14.77
N CYS A 54 -12.66 -2.70 14.64
CA CYS A 54 -12.83 -1.52 13.79
C CYS A 54 -11.92 -0.36 14.21
N GLY A 55 -11.70 -0.16 15.51
CA GLY A 55 -10.77 0.86 16.02
C GLY A 55 -9.32 0.61 15.59
N VAL A 56 -8.86 -0.65 15.62
CA VAL A 56 -7.52 -1.02 15.14
C VAL A 56 -7.42 -0.81 13.62
N LEU A 57 -8.45 -1.20 12.85
CA LEU A 57 -8.48 -1.01 11.40
C LEU A 57 -8.43 0.48 11.05
N SER A 58 -9.29 1.28 11.67
CA SER A 58 -9.42 2.71 11.41
C SER A 58 -8.15 3.44 11.82
N GLN A 59 -7.53 3.09 12.95
CA GLN A 59 -6.24 3.66 13.34
C GLN A 59 -5.11 3.36 12.34
N PHE A 60 -5.14 2.20 11.69
CA PHE A 60 -4.17 1.82 10.67
C PHE A 60 -4.39 2.53 9.32
N LEU A 61 -5.65 2.79 8.96
CA LEU A 61 -6.03 3.30 7.64
C LEU A 61 -6.25 4.82 7.58
N ASP A 62 -6.79 5.39 8.66
CA ASP A 62 -7.39 6.72 8.64
C ASP A 62 -6.54 7.74 9.42
N ALA A 63 -6.81 9.02 9.15
CA ALA A 63 -6.24 10.11 9.94
C ALA A 63 -6.85 10.14 11.35
N GLU A 64 -6.08 10.64 12.33
CA GLU A 64 -6.48 10.67 13.75
C GLU A 64 -7.81 11.39 14.01
N ALA A 65 -8.14 12.41 13.21
CA ALA A 65 -9.41 13.12 13.30
C ALA A 65 -10.62 12.31 12.83
N ASP A 66 -10.39 11.26 12.05
CA ASP A 66 -11.41 10.45 11.39
C ASP A 66 -11.58 9.06 12.03
N TRP A 67 -10.80 8.72 13.06
CA TRP A 67 -10.84 7.39 13.68
C TRP A 67 -12.23 7.00 14.17
N GLN A 68 -12.66 5.81 13.75
CA GLN A 68 -13.95 5.21 14.11
C GLN A 68 -13.76 3.86 14.81
N TRP A 69 -14.79 3.46 15.54
CA TRP A 69 -14.96 2.14 16.18
C TRP A 69 -16.36 1.60 15.89
N CYS A 70 -16.71 0.39 16.34
CA CYS A 70 -18.03 -0.19 16.10
C CYS A 70 -19.15 0.73 16.62
N MET A 71 -19.90 1.39 15.74
CA MET A 71 -20.95 2.32 16.13
C MET A 71 -22.28 1.60 16.40
N THR A 72 -23.16 2.24 17.15
CA THR A 72 -24.53 1.76 17.34
C THR A 72 -25.26 1.68 16.00
N GLY A 73 -25.85 0.53 15.70
CA GLY A 73 -26.49 0.25 14.41
C GLY A 73 -25.61 -0.56 13.45
N GLU A 74 -24.31 -0.72 13.77
CA GLU A 74 -23.39 -1.63 13.09
C GLU A 74 -23.30 -2.96 13.83
N GLU A 75 -22.80 -3.99 13.15
CA GLU A 75 -22.46 -5.26 13.80
C GLU A 75 -21.22 -5.07 14.67
N ALA A 76 -21.35 -5.35 15.96
CA ALA A 76 -20.24 -5.25 16.89
C ALA A 76 -19.18 -6.33 16.59
N CYS A 77 -17.90 -5.96 16.69
CA CYS A 77 -16.80 -6.93 16.61
C CYS A 77 -16.78 -7.85 17.84
N GLN A 78 -15.96 -8.92 17.79
CA GLN A 78 -15.86 -9.90 18.88
C GLN A 78 -15.47 -9.31 20.25
N VAL A 79 -14.82 -8.13 20.25
CA VAL A 79 -14.39 -7.44 21.48
C VAL A 79 -15.50 -6.54 22.05
N CYS A 80 -16.28 -5.90 21.17
CA CYS A 80 -17.36 -4.99 21.60
C CYS A 80 -18.61 -5.81 21.96
N VAL A 81 -19.12 -5.67 23.19
CA VAL A 81 -20.37 -6.31 23.61
C VAL A 81 -21.58 -5.67 22.93
N THR A 82 -21.55 -4.34 22.77
CA THR A 82 -22.54 -3.53 22.08
C THR A 82 -21.84 -2.43 21.30
N GLY A 83 -22.48 -1.93 20.23
CA GLY A 83 -21.98 -0.76 19.51
C GLY A 83 -21.89 0.47 20.41
N HIS A 84 -20.93 1.34 20.11
CA HIS A 84 -20.66 2.58 20.84
C HIS A 84 -21.64 3.67 20.39
N GLY A 85 -22.14 4.47 21.34
CA GLY A 85 -23.07 5.57 21.05
C GLY A 85 -22.38 6.92 20.77
N GLU A 86 -21.11 7.02 21.12
CA GLU A 86 -20.30 8.23 21.01
C GLU A 86 -19.10 7.96 20.11
N ALA A 87 -18.55 9.02 19.50
CA ALA A 87 -17.31 8.92 18.73
C ALA A 87 -16.14 8.47 19.62
N GLN A 88 -15.13 7.84 19.03
CA GLN A 88 -13.97 7.36 19.76
C GLN A 88 -13.23 8.53 20.43
N PRO A 89 -13.01 8.49 21.76
CA PRO A 89 -12.21 9.51 22.43
C PRO A 89 -10.77 9.51 21.91
N LEU A 90 -10.20 10.70 21.70
CA LEU A 90 -8.85 10.90 21.14
C LEU A 90 -7.72 10.26 21.99
N ASP A 91 -7.99 9.98 23.26
CA ASP A 91 -7.06 9.35 24.20
C ASP A 91 -7.04 7.81 24.10
N VAL A 92 -7.99 7.20 23.39
CA VAL A 92 -8.04 5.75 23.17
C VAL A 92 -7.24 5.41 21.92
N GLN A 93 -5.93 5.25 22.05
CA GLN A 93 -5.09 4.69 20.99
C GLN A 93 -5.04 3.17 21.15
N CYS A 94 -5.18 2.42 20.06
CA CYS A 94 -5.02 0.95 20.06
C CYS A 94 -3.54 0.52 20.12
N TRP A 95 -2.66 1.34 20.72
CA TRP A 95 -1.23 1.08 20.92
C TRP A 95 -0.40 0.93 19.63
N LEU A 96 -0.94 1.28 18.46
CA LEU A 96 -0.18 1.31 17.22
C LEU A 96 0.80 2.49 17.23
N ARG A 97 2.08 2.22 16.90
CA ARG A 97 3.02 3.31 16.59
C ARG A 97 2.52 4.09 15.38
N LYS A 98 2.57 5.41 15.49
CA LYS A 98 2.28 6.31 14.37
C LYS A 98 3.24 5.99 13.23
N VAL A 99 2.70 5.52 12.11
CA VAL A 99 3.42 5.53 10.84
C VAL A 99 3.47 6.99 10.43
N GLU A 100 4.67 7.59 10.43
CA GLU A 100 4.84 8.87 9.74
C GLU A 100 4.41 8.63 8.29
N GLN A 101 3.35 9.31 7.85
CA GLN A 101 2.88 9.23 6.48
C GLN A 101 4.08 9.48 5.55
N ILE A 102 4.44 8.46 4.77
CA ILE A 102 5.36 8.67 3.66
C ILE A 102 4.63 9.62 2.72
N GLU A 103 5.15 10.83 2.61
CA GLU A 103 4.59 11.89 1.79
C GLU A 103 4.36 11.35 0.38
N PHE A 104 3.10 11.35 -0.07
CA PHE A 104 2.78 10.93 -1.44
C PHE A 104 3.40 11.96 -2.39
N THR A 105 4.58 11.64 -2.93
CA THR A 105 5.35 12.53 -3.81
C THR A 105 4.72 12.74 -5.20
N GLY A 106 3.51 12.23 -5.40
CA GLY A 106 2.72 12.47 -6.60
C GLY A 106 3.30 11.85 -7.87
N PRO A 107 2.61 12.01 -9.01
CA PRO A 107 3.10 11.51 -10.31
C PRO A 107 4.42 12.15 -10.75
N ALA A 108 4.76 13.33 -10.21
CA ALA A 108 5.95 14.08 -10.55
C ALA A 108 7.24 13.32 -10.16
N GLU A 109 7.26 12.67 -9.00
CA GLU A 109 8.39 11.87 -8.54
C GLU A 109 8.64 10.65 -9.46
N VAL A 110 7.55 10.03 -9.94
CA VAL A 110 7.62 8.88 -10.87
C VAL A 110 8.25 9.31 -12.20
N LEU A 111 7.90 10.50 -12.69
CA LEU A 111 8.51 11.08 -13.90
C LEU A 111 9.98 11.44 -13.67
N GLN A 112 10.32 11.97 -12.51
CA GLN A 112 11.70 12.34 -12.16
C GLN A 112 12.60 11.10 -12.08
N GLN A 113 12.11 9.98 -11.52
CA GLN A 113 12.85 8.71 -11.47
C GLN A 113 13.07 8.12 -12.88
N ASP A 114 12.08 8.18 -13.76
CA ASP A 114 12.24 7.73 -15.15
C ASP A 114 13.25 8.61 -15.91
N GLN A 115 13.27 9.91 -15.63
CA GLN A 115 14.21 10.85 -16.24
C GLN A 115 15.66 10.58 -15.79
N VAL A 116 15.89 10.36 -14.49
CA VAL A 116 17.22 10.00 -13.95
C VAL A 116 17.73 8.67 -14.52
N ARG A 117 16.86 7.65 -14.64
CA ARG A 117 17.22 6.35 -15.21
C ARG A 117 17.66 6.45 -16.67
N ASN A 118 17.05 7.33 -17.45
CA ASN A 118 17.41 7.57 -18.85
C ASN A 118 18.71 8.36 -19.02
N GLU A 119 19.05 9.26 -18.09
CA GLU A 119 20.31 10.03 -18.16
C GLU A 119 21.54 9.18 -17.82
N VAL A 120 21.43 8.27 -16.84
CA VAL A 120 22.51 7.32 -16.50
C VAL A 120 22.87 6.42 -17.70
N LEU A 121 21.89 6.09 -18.55
CA LEU A 121 22.09 5.32 -19.78
C LEU A 121 22.72 6.14 -20.92
N LYS A 122 22.60 7.48 -20.90
CA LYS A 122 23.12 8.37 -21.95
C LYS A 122 24.53 8.91 -21.67
N GLY A 123 24.99 8.89 -20.42
CA GLY A 123 26.34 9.35 -20.05
C GLY A 123 27.48 8.41 -20.44
N GLY A 124 27.17 7.16 -20.82
CA GLY A 124 28.16 6.15 -21.15
C GLY A 124 28.20 5.82 -22.64
N LYS A 125 28.74 6.73 -23.47
CA LYS A 125 29.41 6.46 -24.77
C LYS A 125 29.72 7.77 -25.50
N SER A 126 30.91 8.30 -25.27
CA SER A 126 31.67 8.97 -26.32
C SER A 126 33.16 8.87 -25.99
N LEU A 127 33.75 7.73 -26.32
CA LEU A 127 35.19 7.57 -26.38
C LEU A 127 35.52 6.76 -27.64
N THR A 128 36.07 7.47 -28.64
CA THR A 128 37.02 7.04 -29.70
C THR A 128 36.64 5.81 -30.56
N THR A 129 36.72 5.86 -31.89
CA THR A 129 37.99 5.76 -32.65
C THR A 129 37.73 6.00 -34.15
N ALA A 130 38.75 6.50 -34.85
CA ALA A 130 38.81 6.84 -36.27
C ALA A 130 39.07 5.63 -37.21
N GLU A 131 38.96 5.91 -38.53
CA GLU A 131 39.50 5.16 -39.70
C GLU A 131 38.78 3.83 -40.08
N ALA A 132 38.56 3.42 -41.34
CA ALA A 132 38.88 3.91 -42.68
C ALA A 132 38.02 3.19 -43.75
N SER A 133 37.83 3.86 -44.90
CA SER A 133 37.84 3.36 -46.31
C SER A 133 36.91 2.23 -46.85
N ALA A 134 36.62 2.39 -48.16
CA ALA A 134 36.02 1.47 -49.15
C ALA A 134 34.48 1.51 -49.22
N ASP A 135 33.80 1.58 -50.38
CA ASP A 135 34.20 1.64 -51.78
C ASP A 135 33.00 2.18 -52.60
N ASN A 136 33.28 2.74 -53.78
CA ASN A 136 32.28 3.16 -54.77
C ASN A 136 31.59 1.93 -55.38
N ASP A 137 30.25 1.96 -55.53
CA ASP A 137 29.62 1.39 -56.73
C ASP A 137 28.18 1.90 -56.97
N LEU A 138 28.08 2.73 -58.01
CA LEU A 138 27.13 2.74 -59.11
C LEU A 138 25.63 2.44 -58.88
N SER A 139 24.86 3.51 -59.13
CA SER A 139 23.78 3.58 -60.14
C SER A 139 22.52 2.71 -59.95
N GLY A 140 21.43 3.39 -59.57
CA GLY A 140 20.10 2.77 -59.48
C GLY A 140 18.97 3.79 -59.46
N SER A 141 18.87 4.60 -60.51
CA SER A 141 17.68 5.40 -60.81
C SER A 141 16.45 4.50 -60.94
N ARG A 142 15.39 4.74 -60.14
CA ARG A 142 14.01 4.60 -60.62
C ARG A 142 13.01 5.38 -59.77
N GLN A 143 12.21 6.13 -60.51
CA GLN A 143 11.27 7.14 -60.08
C GLN A 143 10.16 6.61 -59.18
N ARG A 144 9.75 7.50 -58.26
CA ARG A 144 8.39 7.62 -57.75
C ARG A 144 7.36 7.49 -58.88
N GLN A 145 6.34 6.67 -58.70
CA GLN A 145 5.00 7.06 -59.15
C GLN A 145 3.97 6.67 -58.09
N ARG A 146 3.13 7.66 -57.80
CA ARG A 146 2.04 7.64 -56.83
C ARG A 146 0.81 7.01 -57.50
N ARG A 147 0.00 6.39 -56.63
CA ARG A 147 -1.39 5.91 -56.79
C ARG A 147 -1.54 4.47 -57.25
#